data_AF-A0A1G1TGV0-F1
#
_entry.id   AF-A0A1G1TGV0-F1
#
_cell.length_a   1.000
_cell.length_b   1.000
_cell.length_c   1.000
_cell.angle_alpha   90.00
_cell.angle_beta   90.00
_cell.angle_gamma   90.00
#
_symmetry.space_group_name_H-M   'P 1'
#
loop_
_entity.id
_entity.type
_entity.pdbx_description
1 polymer ?
#
loop_
_entity_poly.entity_id
_entity_poly.type
_entity_poly.pdbx_seq_one_letter_code
_entity_poly.pdbx_strand_id
1 'polypeptide(L)'
;MHGCKATTAAEATRFVGCTFEDRPYHGQAAYGSFTMHSDAHARHMSFTNCRFVGTRNYLIWAIVAQPDTASFFHFRGSTFLYDYAQAAQGSYNNLQGTVFTGTTVFRDGPHRTSLGRTNTTLGNGGAPQSTVVRAPGSLQLLASNCVYGVITGLDIGRRPAHSRDSASVVIGANNALVMNEPIWQPSELYIGPTSRLIVKKGGSLVLQRHAKLLVEGQLIVENGAYFFLDPQAELVTAGRGKVRLGPQAIKGKHPTLN
;
A
#
# COMPACT_ATOMS: atom_id res chain seq x y z
N MET A 1 14.72 6.92 -12.92
CA MET A 1 13.79 7.89 -13.54
C MET A 1 13.87 9.20 -12.77
N HIS A 2 13.75 10.34 -13.44
CA HIS A 2 13.80 11.67 -12.78
C HIS A 2 12.47 12.38 -12.97
N GLY A 3 11.88 12.85 -11.87
CA GLY A 3 10.79 13.83 -11.90
C GLY A 3 11.37 15.23 -11.82
N CYS A 4 10.77 16.19 -12.50
CA CYS A 4 11.16 17.59 -12.37
C CYS A 4 10.46 18.20 -11.15
N LYS A 5 11.10 19.21 -10.55
CA LYS A 5 10.41 20.10 -9.60
C LYS A 5 9.27 20.80 -10.35
N ALA A 6 8.05 20.69 -9.85
CA ALA A 6 6.88 21.35 -10.41
C ALA A 6 6.19 22.17 -9.31
N THR A 7 5.89 23.43 -9.63
CA THR A 7 5.21 24.35 -8.71
C THR A 7 3.69 24.15 -8.76
N THR A 8 3.19 23.71 -9.91
CA THR A 8 1.77 23.45 -10.15
C THR A 8 1.51 22.02 -10.63
N ALA A 9 0.26 21.56 -10.50
CA ALA A 9 -0.15 20.27 -11.03
C ALA A 9 -0.09 20.21 -12.57
N ALA A 10 -0.17 21.35 -13.27
CA ALA A 10 -0.13 21.43 -14.73
C ALA A 10 1.27 21.12 -15.29
N GLU A 11 2.30 21.57 -14.58
CA GLU A 11 3.72 21.41 -14.95
C GLU A 11 4.32 20.08 -14.46
N ALA A 12 3.54 19.31 -13.70
CA ALA A 12 4.00 18.11 -13.05
C ALA A 12 4.45 17.03 -14.04
N THR A 13 5.49 16.27 -13.68
CA THR A 13 5.87 15.08 -14.43
C THR A 13 4.76 14.03 -14.33
N ARG A 14 4.28 13.57 -15.49
CA ARG A 14 3.24 12.54 -15.61
C ARG A 14 3.77 11.39 -16.45
N PHE A 15 3.61 10.18 -15.95
CA PHE A 15 3.90 8.96 -16.69
C PHE A 15 2.59 8.26 -17.02
N VAL A 16 2.40 7.90 -18.29
CA VAL A 16 1.18 7.27 -18.78
C VAL A 16 1.53 6.05 -19.60
N GLY A 17 1.07 4.87 -19.17
CA GLY A 17 1.33 3.60 -19.87
C GLY A 17 2.79 3.16 -19.87
N CYS A 18 3.61 3.69 -18.97
CA CYS A 18 5.05 3.38 -18.92
C CYS A 18 5.31 2.07 -18.17
N THR A 19 6.38 1.36 -18.56
CA THR A 19 6.95 0.25 -17.79
C THR A 19 8.32 0.67 -17.26
N PHE A 20 8.50 0.58 -15.95
CA PHE A 20 9.76 0.75 -15.26
C PHE A 20 10.26 -0.62 -14.86
N GLU A 21 11.38 -1.05 -15.41
CA GLU A 21 11.95 -2.38 -15.23
C GLU A 21 13.46 -2.27 -15.03
N ASP A 22 13.99 -3.01 -14.06
CA ASP A 22 15.43 -3.09 -13.73
C ASP A 22 16.18 -4.12 -14.60
N ARG A 23 15.76 -4.24 -15.85
CA ARG A 23 16.36 -5.16 -16.81
C ARG A 23 17.75 -4.68 -17.24
N PRO A 24 18.72 -5.58 -17.43
CA PRO A 24 20.00 -5.22 -18.02
C PRO A 24 19.85 -4.59 -19.39
N TYR A 25 20.66 -3.58 -19.66
CA TYR A 25 20.73 -2.90 -20.95
C TYR A 25 22.16 -2.98 -21.48
N HIS A 26 22.35 -3.55 -22.68
CA HIS A 26 23.66 -3.83 -23.28
C HIS A 26 24.66 -4.51 -22.33
N GLY A 27 24.20 -5.52 -21.58
CA GLY A 27 25.04 -6.26 -20.63
C GLY A 27 25.34 -5.52 -19.32
N GLN A 28 24.96 -4.26 -19.20
CA GLN A 28 25.07 -3.51 -17.95
C GLN A 28 23.85 -3.76 -17.08
N ALA A 29 24.08 -4.02 -15.80
CA ALA A 29 23.01 -4.11 -14.83
C ALA A 29 22.30 -2.76 -14.69
N ALA A 30 20.99 -2.78 -14.41
CA ALA A 30 20.28 -1.56 -14.06
C ALA A 30 20.91 -0.90 -12.83
N TYR A 31 21.10 0.41 -12.90
CA TYR A 31 21.72 1.19 -11.83
C TYR A 31 20.70 1.51 -10.71
N GLY A 32 21.20 1.58 -9.47
CA GLY A 32 20.43 1.94 -8.28
C GLY A 32 19.70 0.76 -7.63
N SER A 33 19.10 1.00 -6.46
CA SER A 33 18.42 -0.02 -5.65
C SER A 33 16.91 -0.12 -5.92
N PHE A 34 16.34 0.80 -6.71
CA PHE A 34 14.90 0.92 -6.95
C PHE A 34 14.57 1.21 -8.41
N THR A 35 13.45 0.68 -8.93
CA THR A 35 12.93 1.06 -10.26
C THR A 35 12.48 2.54 -10.31
N MET A 36 11.99 3.05 -9.18
CA MET A 36 11.72 4.47 -8.94
C MET A 36 12.34 4.91 -7.63
N HIS A 37 13.09 6.01 -7.68
CA HIS A 37 13.62 6.70 -6.51
C HIS A 37 13.23 8.18 -6.57
N SER A 38 12.62 8.69 -5.50
CA SER A 38 12.37 10.12 -5.27
C SER A 38 13.43 10.66 -4.30
N ASP A 39 14.05 11.77 -4.67
CA ASP A 39 14.98 12.56 -3.87
C ASP A 39 14.28 13.58 -2.95
N ALA A 40 12.97 13.45 -2.76
CA ALA A 40 12.14 14.35 -1.97
C ALA A 40 12.04 15.79 -2.52
N HIS A 41 12.25 16.01 -3.82
CA HIS A 41 12.02 17.32 -4.45
C HIS A 41 10.83 17.35 -5.42
N ALA A 42 10.40 16.19 -5.91
CA ALA A 42 9.32 16.11 -6.87
C ALA A 42 7.95 16.33 -6.19
N ARG A 43 7.09 17.11 -6.85
CA ARG A 43 5.70 17.39 -6.44
C ARG A 43 4.77 17.05 -7.60
N HIS A 44 3.52 16.76 -7.26
CA HIS A 44 2.41 16.49 -8.18
C HIS A 44 2.66 15.31 -9.13
N MET A 45 3.60 14.41 -8.79
CA MET A 45 3.95 13.28 -9.64
C MET A 45 2.79 12.30 -9.77
N SER A 46 2.54 11.86 -11.01
CA SER A 46 1.48 10.91 -11.30
C SER A 46 1.90 9.81 -12.26
N PHE A 47 1.32 8.63 -12.04
CA PHE A 47 1.54 7.41 -12.77
C PHE A 47 0.19 6.82 -13.13
N THR A 48 -0.15 6.83 -14.41
CA THR A 48 -1.43 6.32 -14.91
C THR A 48 -1.20 5.09 -15.77
N ASN A 49 -1.77 3.95 -15.37
CA ASN A 49 -1.65 2.67 -16.04
C ASN A 49 -0.18 2.24 -16.25
N CYS A 50 0.69 2.60 -15.29
CA CYS A 50 2.10 2.25 -15.34
C CYS A 50 2.38 0.90 -14.69
N ARG A 51 3.50 0.28 -15.06
CA ARG A 51 3.99 -0.97 -14.49
C ARG A 51 5.37 -0.74 -13.87
N PHE A 52 5.57 -1.25 -12.68
CA PHE A 52 6.86 -1.29 -11.99
C PHE A 52 7.24 -2.75 -11.82
N VAL A 53 8.35 -3.17 -12.40
CA VAL A 53 8.79 -4.56 -12.48
C VAL A 53 10.18 -4.67 -11.88
N GLY A 54 10.28 -5.37 -10.76
CA GLY A 54 11.54 -5.62 -10.07
C GLY A 54 11.96 -7.06 -10.30
N THR A 55 13.06 -7.26 -10.99
CA THR A 55 13.68 -8.57 -11.22
C THR A 55 14.88 -8.81 -10.29
N ARG A 56 15.49 -7.73 -9.78
CA ARG A 56 16.68 -7.71 -8.92
C ARG A 56 16.65 -6.63 -7.83
N ASN A 57 16.04 -5.49 -8.16
CA ASN A 57 15.95 -4.28 -7.37
C ASN A 57 14.54 -4.11 -6.80
N TYR A 58 14.43 -3.37 -5.70
CA TYR A 58 13.13 -3.01 -5.14
C TYR A 58 12.33 -2.14 -6.11
N LEU A 59 11.02 -2.06 -5.92
CA LEU A 59 10.16 -1.32 -6.85
C LEU A 59 10.30 0.17 -6.62
N ILE A 60 9.98 0.64 -5.42
CA ILE A 60 9.82 2.08 -5.16
C ILE A 60 10.48 2.52 -3.86
N TRP A 61 11.19 3.64 -3.97
CA TRP A 61 11.52 4.54 -2.88
C TRP A 61 10.93 5.93 -3.17
N ALA A 62 9.76 6.20 -2.62
CA ALA A 62 9.00 7.43 -2.80
C ALA A 62 8.91 8.18 -1.46
N ILE A 63 9.72 9.23 -1.34
CA ILE A 63 9.69 10.19 -0.22
C ILE A 63 9.05 11.48 -0.70
N VAL A 64 8.13 12.02 0.10
CA VAL A 64 7.45 13.29 -0.19
C VAL A 64 8.32 14.47 0.20
N ALA A 65 8.26 15.55 -0.59
CA ALA A 65 8.97 16.79 -0.28
C ALA A 65 8.43 17.49 0.98
N GLN A 66 7.12 17.43 1.19
CA GLN A 66 6.39 18.02 2.31
C GLN A 66 5.19 17.11 2.67
N PRO A 67 4.65 17.18 3.90
CA PRO A 67 3.47 16.42 4.31
C PRO A 67 2.16 17.04 3.74
N ASP A 68 2.15 17.43 2.47
CA ASP A 68 1.01 18.02 1.78
C ASP A 68 0.54 17.16 0.60
N THR A 69 -0.73 17.30 0.22
CA THR A 69 -1.33 16.50 -0.87
C THR A 69 -0.70 16.76 -2.23
N ALA A 70 -0.03 17.91 -2.39
CA ALA A 70 0.69 18.26 -3.61
C ALA A 70 1.98 17.44 -3.75
N SER A 71 2.62 17.06 -2.65
CA SER A 71 3.83 16.25 -2.64
C SER A 71 3.53 14.75 -2.78
N PHE A 72 2.27 14.36 -2.72
CA PHE A 72 1.87 12.95 -2.77
C PHE A 72 2.06 12.36 -4.18
N PHE A 73 2.38 11.06 -4.21
CA PHE A 73 2.50 10.28 -5.44
C PHE A 73 1.15 9.68 -5.81
N HIS A 74 0.68 10.01 -7.01
CA HIS A 74 -0.61 9.54 -7.50
C HIS A 74 -0.43 8.31 -8.39
N PHE A 75 -0.92 7.15 -7.94
CA PHE A 75 -0.93 5.92 -8.71
C PHE A 75 -2.36 5.60 -9.15
N ARG A 76 -2.59 5.64 -10.46
CA ARG A 76 -3.90 5.38 -11.07
C ARG A 76 -3.83 4.14 -11.93
N GLY A 77 -4.47 3.05 -11.50
CA GLY A 77 -4.50 1.82 -12.30
C GLY A 77 -3.14 1.15 -12.47
N SER A 78 -2.19 1.40 -11.55
CA SER A 78 -0.80 0.96 -11.71
C SER A 78 -0.60 -0.48 -11.22
N THR A 79 0.44 -1.13 -11.73
CA THR A 79 0.80 -2.50 -11.35
C THR A 79 2.23 -2.55 -10.82
N PHE A 80 2.39 -3.17 -9.65
CA PHE A 80 3.66 -3.46 -8.98
C PHE A 80 3.91 -4.96 -9.07
N LEU A 81 4.98 -5.35 -9.75
CA LEU A 81 5.33 -6.74 -10.05
C LEU A 81 6.66 -7.10 -9.39
N TYR A 82 6.60 -7.97 -8.40
CA TYR A 82 7.78 -8.59 -7.81
C TYR A 82 8.13 -9.83 -8.61
N ASP A 83 9.14 -9.74 -9.48
CA ASP A 83 9.57 -10.81 -10.39
C ASP A 83 10.96 -11.36 -10.02
N TYR A 84 11.21 -11.45 -8.71
CA TYR A 84 12.50 -11.80 -8.14
C TYR A 84 12.82 -13.29 -8.27
N ALA A 85 13.87 -13.62 -9.02
CA ALA A 85 14.45 -14.97 -9.03
C ALA A 85 15.36 -15.23 -7.81
N GLN A 86 15.88 -14.17 -7.19
CA GLN A 86 16.71 -14.18 -5.99
C GLN A 86 16.25 -13.06 -5.05
N ALA A 87 16.55 -13.13 -3.76
CA ALA A 87 16.21 -12.03 -2.85
C ALA A 87 16.80 -10.71 -3.35
N ALA A 88 15.97 -9.67 -3.41
CA ALA A 88 16.42 -8.34 -3.79
C ALA A 88 17.51 -7.85 -2.81
N GLN A 89 18.50 -7.14 -3.33
CA GLN A 89 19.61 -6.62 -2.52
C GLN A 89 19.25 -5.23 -1.95
N GLY A 90 19.44 -5.04 -0.64
CA GLY A 90 19.28 -3.73 0.00
C GLY A 90 17.92 -3.47 0.67
N SER A 91 17.45 -2.22 0.64
CA SER A 91 16.36 -1.70 1.48
C SER A 91 14.96 -1.91 0.90
N TYR A 92 13.99 -2.09 1.79
CA TYR A 92 12.55 -2.29 1.54
C TYR A 92 11.87 -1.19 0.70
N ASN A 93 10.71 -1.51 0.10
CA ASN A 93 9.93 -0.51 -0.62
C ASN A 93 9.39 0.54 0.35
N ASN A 94 9.40 1.81 -0.05
CA ASN A 94 8.91 2.91 0.78
C ASN A 94 8.01 3.82 -0.05
N LEU A 95 6.78 4.01 0.40
CA LEU A 95 5.72 4.75 -0.29
C LEU A 95 5.14 5.78 0.67
N GLN A 96 5.84 6.91 0.82
CA GLN A 96 5.35 8.03 1.59
C GLN A 96 4.34 8.82 0.77
N GLY A 97 3.23 9.25 1.40
CA GLY A 97 2.26 10.14 0.78
C GLY A 97 1.72 9.60 -0.54
N THR A 98 0.92 8.53 -0.50
CA THR A 98 0.39 7.90 -1.72
C THR A 98 -1.10 8.05 -1.86
N VAL A 99 -1.52 8.27 -3.11
CA VAL A 99 -2.93 8.30 -3.49
C VAL A 99 -3.16 7.25 -4.56
N PHE A 100 -3.88 6.19 -4.20
CA PHE A 100 -4.32 5.15 -5.12
C PHE A 100 -5.71 5.49 -5.67
N THR A 101 -5.83 5.43 -6.99
CA THR A 101 -7.09 5.58 -7.73
C THR A 101 -7.20 4.50 -8.80
N GLY A 102 -8.41 4.19 -9.28
CA GLY A 102 -8.61 3.04 -10.15
C GLY A 102 -8.13 1.75 -9.47
N THR A 103 -7.82 0.71 -10.24
CA THR A 103 -7.35 -0.58 -9.69
C THR A 103 -5.83 -0.63 -9.68
N THR A 104 -5.21 -0.40 -8.52
CA THR A 104 -3.78 -0.61 -8.31
C THR A 104 -3.53 -1.98 -7.67
N VAL A 105 -2.53 -2.71 -8.16
CA VAL A 105 -2.23 -4.08 -7.71
C VAL A 105 -0.74 -4.29 -7.46
N PHE A 106 -0.42 -4.93 -6.34
CA PHE A 106 0.87 -5.55 -6.05
C PHE A 106 0.72 -7.05 -6.25
N ARG A 107 1.51 -7.66 -7.12
CA ARG A 107 1.43 -9.09 -7.45
C ARG A 107 2.79 -9.67 -7.79
N ASP A 108 2.84 -11.00 -7.83
CA ASP A 108 4.01 -11.72 -8.30
C ASP A 108 4.15 -11.59 -9.81
N GLY A 109 5.39 -11.46 -10.26
CA GLY A 109 5.76 -11.67 -11.65
C GLY A 109 5.81 -13.17 -11.99
N PRO A 110 5.81 -13.49 -13.30
CA PRO A 110 5.76 -14.88 -13.77
C PRO A 110 7.00 -15.71 -13.41
N HIS A 111 8.11 -15.09 -13.05
CA HIS A 111 9.38 -15.73 -12.72
C HIS A 111 9.75 -15.60 -11.23
N ARG A 112 8.83 -15.11 -10.38
CA ARG A 112 9.09 -15.00 -8.95
C ARG A 112 9.30 -16.38 -8.33
N THR A 113 10.54 -16.70 -8.01
CA THR A 113 10.92 -17.90 -7.26
C THR A 113 11.49 -17.56 -5.89
N SER A 114 11.87 -16.30 -5.66
CA SER A 114 12.29 -15.82 -4.35
C SER A 114 11.09 -15.71 -3.41
N LEU A 115 11.10 -16.58 -2.39
CA LEU A 115 10.13 -16.57 -1.30
C LEU A 115 10.59 -15.71 -0.11
N GLY A 116 11.65 -14.92 -0.28
CA GLY A 116 12.08 -13.97 0.76
C GLY A 116 10.96 -12.98 1.08
N ARG A 117 10.82 -12.63 2.37
CA ARG A 117 9.83 -11.66 2.83
C ARG A 117 10.11 -10.29 2.22
N THR A 118 9.13 -9.72 1.53
CA THR A 118 9.25 -8.38 0.95
C THR A 118 8.47 -7.37 1.79
N ASN A 119 9.18 -6.39 2.34
CA ASN A 119 8.58 -5.34 3.15
C ASN A 119 8.26 -4.12 2.28
N THR A 120 7.11 -3.50 2.56
CA THR A 120 6.67 -2.23 1.97
C THR A 120 6.15 -1.33 3.08
N THR A 121 6.75 -0.16 3.22
CA THR A 121 6.24 0.89 4.10
C THR A 121 5.23 1.73 3.32
N LEU A 122 4.04 1.87 3.86
CA LEU A 122 2.98 2.75 3.37
C LEU A 122 2.83 3.91 4.36
N GLY A 123 3.04 5.13 3.88
CA GLY A 123 2.89 6.32 4.68
C GLY A 123 4.20 6.93 5.20
N ASN A 124 4.07 8.03 5.93
CA ASN A 124 5.15 8.84 6.48
C ASN A 124 4.86 9.13 7.95
N GLY A 125 5.86 8.94 8.83
CA GLY A 125 5.76 9.21 10.27
C GLY A 125 5.46 10.68 10.63
N GLY A 126 5.66 11.62 9.70
CA GLY A 126 5.39 13.05 9.90
C GLY A 126 4.11 13.61 9.26
N ALA A 127 3.32 12.81 8.52
CA ALA A 127 2.15 13.31 7.77
C ALA A 127 0.85 12.59 8.17
N PRO A 128 -0.17 13.28 8.71
CA PRO A 128 -1.34 12.68 9.38
C PRO A 128 -2.23 11.77 8.50
N GLN A 129 -2.14 11.85 7.17
CA GLN A 129 -2.94 11.02 6.25
C GLN A 129 -2.12 10.61 5.02
N SER A 130 -1.12 9.77 5.23
CA SER A 130 -0.05 9.56 4.26
C SER A 130 -0.30 8.43 3.24
N THR A 131 -1.37 7.64 3.38
CA THR A 131 -1.80 6.68 2.35
C THR A 131 -3.32 6.71 2.17
N VAL A 132 -3.79 6.92 0.94
CA VAL A 132 -5.21 7.06 0.61
C VAL A 132 -5.58 6.18 -0.57
N VAL A 133 -6.67 5.43 -0.44
CA VAL A 133 -7.35 4.74 -1.54
C VAL A 133 -8.65 5.48 -1.81
N ARG A 134 -8.70 6.23 -2.91
CA ARG A 134 -9.88 7.04 -3.26
C ARG A 134 -10.94 6.20 -3.95
N ALA A 135 -12.20 6.53 -3.68
CA ALA A 135 -13.34 6.00 -4.39
C ALA A 135 -13.60 6.84 -5.66
N PRO A 136 -13.93 6.22 -6.82
CA PRO A 136 -13.89 4.79 -7.06
C PRO A 136 -12.44 4.27 -7.21
N GLY A 137 -12.13 3.16 -6.57
CA GLY A 137 -10.78 2.61 -6.63
C GLY A 137 -10.56 1.33 -5.83
N SER A 138 -9.46 0.64 -6.13
CA SER A 138 -9.06 -0.56 -5.43
C SER A 138 -7.55 -0.61 -5.26
N LEU A 139 -7.10 -1.06 -4.10
CA LEU A 139 -5.72 -1.49 -3.85
C LEU A 139 -5.71 -2.98 -3.53
N GLN A 140 -4.95 -3.76 -4.30
CA GLN A 140 -4.87 -5.21 -4.15
C GLN A 140 -3.45 -5.62 -3.78
N LEU A 141 -3.29 -6.22 -2.61
CA LEU A 141 -2.01 -6.65 -2.04
C LEU A 141 -1.90 -8.17 -2.20
N LEU A 142 -1.52 -8.63 -3.39
CA LEU A 142 -1.62 -10.03 -3.83
C LEU A 142 -0.27 -10.73 -4.02
N ALA A 143 0.83 -10.00 -4.05
CA ALA A 143 2.17 -10.55 -4.16
C ALA A 143 2.50 -11.43 -2.95
N SER A 144 3.06 -12.62 -3.13
CA SER A 144 3.28 -13.57 -2.04
C SER A 144 4.29 -13.07 -0.99
N ASN A 145 4.11 -13.48 0.27
CA ASN A 145 5.04 -13.23 1.37
C ASN A 145 5.45 -11.74 1.53
N CYS A 146 4.46 -10.85 1.47
CA CYS A 146 4.67 -9.42 1.61
C CYS A 146 4.11 -8.87 2.92
N VAL A 147 4.84 -7.94 3.52
CA VAL A 147 4.38 -7.16 4.69
C VAL A 147 4.26 -5.71 4.30
N TYR A 148 3.04 -5.18 4.41
CA TYR A 148 2.70 -3.80 4.16
C TYR A 148 2.51 -3.10 5.50
N GLY A 149 3.57 -2.43 5.97
CA GLY A 149 3.57 -1.67 7.22
C GLY A 149 3.00 -0.28 6.99
N VAL A 150 1.86 0.01 7.58
CA VAL A 150 1.22 1.32 7.52
C VAL A 150 1.72 2.17 8.68
N ILE A 151 2.28 3.33 8.33
CA ILE A 151 2.73 4.34 9.28
C ILE A 151 1.74 5.50 9.24
N THR A 152 1.28 5.91 10.42
CA THR A 152 0.36 7.06 10.64
C THR A 152 -1.07 6.88 10.14
N GLY A 153 -1.30 6.15 9.04
CA GLY A 153 -2.66 5.75 8.70
C GLY A 153 -2.88 5.31 7.26
N LEU A 154 -4.05 4.70 7.05
CA LEU A 154 -4.58 4.31 5.75
C LEU A 154 -6.05 4.72 5.67
N ASP A 155 -6.36 5.57 4.70
CA ASP A 155 -7.73 6.00 4.41
C ASP A 155 -8.30 5.23 3.23
N ILE A 156 -9.45 4.58 3.42
CA ILE A 156 -10.16 3.85 2.39
C ILE A 156 -11.51 4.54 2.12
N GLY A 157 -11.48 5.56 1.26
CA GLY A 157 -12.66 6.22 0.73
C GLY A 157 -13.43 7.13 1.68
N ARG A 158 -12.75 7.96 2.50
CA ARG A 158 -13.40 8.97 3.38
C ARG A 158 -14.23 10.02 2.67
N ARG A 159 -13.89 10.36 1.43
CA ARG A 159 -14.60 11.39 0.65
C ARG A 159 -14.83 10.92 -0.78
N PRO A 160 -15.81 10.03 -1.01
CA PRO A 160 -16.14 9.61 -2.37
C PRO A 160 -16.66 10.79 -3.18
N ALA A 161 -16.36 10.84 -4.48
CA ALA A 161 -16.86 11.90 -5.36
C ALA A 161 -18.38 11.81 -5.54
N HIS A 162 -18.90 10.59 -5.56
CA HIS A 162 -20.33 10.30 -5.62
C HIS A 162 -20.76 9.30 -4.55
N SER A 163 -22.03 9.38 -4.11
CA SER A 163 -22.58 8.50 -3.06
C SER A 163 -22.57 7.00 -3.38
N ARG A 164 -22.37 6.62 -4.65
CA ARG A 164 -22.25 5.23 -5.11
C ARG A 164 -20.81 4.78 -5.33
N ASP A 165 -19.85 5.70 -5.30
CA ASP A 165 -18.44 5.34 -5.47
C ASP A 165 -17.98 4.57 -4.25
N SER A 166 -17.20 3.52 -4.49
CA SER A 166 -16.63 2.68 -3.43
C SER A 166 -15.13 2.53 -3.60
N ALA A 167 -14.42 2.47 -2.48
CA ALA A 167 -13.02 2.07 -2.44
C ALA A 167 -12.90 0.65 -1.85
N SER A 168 -11.94 -0.13 -2.34
CA SER A 168 -11.63 -1.42 -1.72
C SER A 168 -10.15 -1.67 -1.51
N VAL A 169 -9.80 -2.26 -0.37
CA VAL A 169 -8.48 -2.84 -0.15
C VAL A 169 -8.62 -4.34 0.02
N VAL A 170 -7.77 -5.10 -0.65
CA VAL A 170 -7.73 -6.56 -0.57
C VAL A 170 -6.35 -7.01 -0.11
N ILE A 171 -6.30 -7.80 0.96
CA ILE A 171 -5.09 -8.47 1.45
C ILE A 171 -5.18 -9.93 1.01
N GLY A 172 -4.29 -10.34 0.11
CA GLY A 172 -4.19 -11.70 -0.40
C GLY A 172 -3.59 -12.68 0.60
N ALA A 173 -3.54 -13.96 0.21
CA ALA A 173 -2.93 -15.01 1.02
C ALA A 173 -1.44 -14.74 1.29
N ASN A 174 -0.96 -15.14 2.47
CA ASN A 174 0.43 -14.98 2.91
C ASN A 174 0.93 -13.52 2.93
N ASN A 175 0.01 -12.56 2.98
CA ASN A 175 0.31 -11.14 3.08
C ASN A 175 -0.19 -10.54 4.38
N ALA A 176 0.48 -9.48 4.80
CA ALA A 176 0.14 -8.74 6.00
C ALA A 176 -0.09 -7.27 5.70
N LEU A 177 -1.22 -6.72 6.15
CA LEU A 177 -1.32 -5.28 6.39
C LEU A 177 -1.16 -5.05 7.90
N VAL A 178 -0.11 -4.33 8.28
CA VAL A 178 0.21 -4.08 9.68
C VAL A 178 0.09 -2.59 9.95
N MET A 179 -0.86 -2.22 10.80
CA MET A 179 -0.91 -0.89 11.38
C MET A 179 0.10 -0.87 12.53
N ASN A 180 1.23 -0.20 12.32
CA ASN A 180 2.32 -0.18 13.29
C ASN A 180 1.97 0.69 14.51
N GLU A 181 2.65 0.41 15.62
CA GLU A 181 2.61 1.24 16.82
C GLU A 181 2.98 2.70 16.44
N PRO A 182 2.13 3.67 16.82
CA PRO A 182 2.39 5.07 16.52
C PRO A 182 3.63 5.57 17.27
N ILE A 183 4.55 6.22 16.56
CA ILE A 183 5.73 6.84 17.18
C ILE A 183 5.38 8.22 17.77
N TRP A 184 4.55 9.01 17.07
CA TRP A 184 4.24 10.40 17.42
C TRP A 184 2.76 10.75 17.46
N GLN A 185 1.92 10.01 16.73
CA GLN A 185 0.49 10.25 16.61
C GLN A 185 -0.23 8.94 16.31
N PRO A 186 -1.46 8.72 16.83
CA PRO A 186 -2.22 7.48 16.61
C PRO A 186 -2.30 7.10 15.13
N SER A 187 -2.00 5.84 14.83
CA SER A 187 -2.09 5.30 13.46
C SER A 187 -3.54 4.90 13.19
N GLU A 188 -4.23 5.59 12.28
CA GLU A 188 -5.65 5.32 11.98
C GLU A 188 -5.82 4.56 10.65
N LEU A 189 -6.47 3.41 10.71
CA LEU A 189 -7.06 2.74 9.56
C LEU A 189 -8.54 3.10 9.48
N TYR A 190 -8.93 3.84 8.45
CA TYR A 190 -10.32 4.26 8.24
C TYR A 190 -10.95 3.57 7.02
N ILE A 191 -12.16 3.04 7.20
CA ILE A 191 -12.97 2.42 6.14
C ILE A 191 -14.25 3.24 5.95
N GLY A 192 -14.33 3.96 4.84
CA GLY A 192 -15.48 4.82 4.51
C GLY A 192 -16.79 4.08 4.28
N PRO A 193 -17.94 4.79 4.32
CA PRO A 193 -19.28 4.19 4.42
C PRO A 193 -19.67 3.28 3.26
N THR A 194 -19.14 3.50 2.07
CA THR A 194 -19.34 2.66 0.87
C THR A 194 -18.16 1.73 0.59
N SER A 195 -17.11 1.81 1.40
CA SER A 195 -15.84 1.15 1.17
C SER A 195 -15.72 -0.17 1.90
N ARG A 196 -14.73 -0.97 1.49
CA ARG A 196 -14.46 -2.28 2.10
C ARG A 196 -12.97 -2.57 2.25
N LEU A 197 -12.60 -3.17 3.37
CA LEU A 197 -11.33 -3.87 3.55
C LEU A 197 -11.61 -5.37 3.62
N ILE A 198 -10.94 -6.14 2.77
CA ILE A 198 -11.14 -7.59 2.66
C ILE A 198 -9.82 -8.29 2.97
N VAL A 199 -9.83 -9.13 4.01
CA VAL A 199 -8.72 -10.03 4.35
C VAL A 199 -9.08 -11.42 3.84
N LYS A 200 -8.37 -11.88 2.80
CA LYS A 200 -8.59 -13.19 2.19
C LYS A 200 -8.01 -14.29 3.06
N LYS A 201 -8.44 -15.54 2.82
CA LYS A 201 -7.86 -16.74 3.44
C LYS A 201 -6.32 -16.71 3.37
N GLY A 202 -5.66 -16.94 4.51
CA GLY A 202 -4.20 -16.86 4.63
C GLY A 202 -3.61 -15.44 4.67
N GLY A 203 -4.40 -14.40 4.39
CA GLY A 203 -4.00 -13.01 4.58
C GLY A 203 -4.13 -12.58 6.05
N SER A 204 -3.47 -11.50 6.42
CA SER A 204 -3.42 -11.01 7.79
C SER A 204 -3.65 -9.51 7.88
N LEU A 205 -4.54 -9.10 8.78
CA LEU A 205 -4.68 -7.73 9.25
C LEU A 205 -4.23 -7.67 10.70
N VAL A 206 -3.22 -6.84 10.99
CA VAL A 206 -2.60 -6.72 12.32
C VAL A 206 -2.69 -5.27 12.77
N LEU A 207 -3.33 -5.05 13.91
CA LEU A 207 -3.44 -3.77 14.59
C LEU A 207 -2.56 -3.84 15.83
N GLN A 208 -1.43 -3.13 15.83
CA GLN A 208 -0.53 -3.05 16.98
C GLN A 208 -1.05 -2.08 18.06
N ARG A 209 -0.35 -2.01 19.19
CA ARG A 209 -0.66 -1.12 20.32
C ARG A 209 -0.96 0.29 19.82
N HIS A 210 -2.02 0.88 20.37
CA HIS A 210 -2.45 2.25 20.10
C HIS A 210 -2.82 2.56 18.63
N ALA A 211 -2.89 1.54 17.76
CA ALA A 211 -3.50 1.68 16.45
C ALA A 211 -5.03 1.77 16.59
N LYS A 212 -5.65 2.55 15.71
CA LYS A 212 -7.10 2.73 15.67
C LYS A 212 -7.65 2.23 14.34
N LEU A 213 -8.72 1.45 14.40
CA LEU A 213 -9.50 1.02 13.26
C LEU A 213 -10.91 1.62 13.37
N LEU A 214 -11.24 2.54 12.46
CA LEU A 214 -12.58 3.13 12.35
C LEU A 214 -13.31 2.58 11.11
N VAL A 215 -14.46 1.94 11.34
CA VAL A 215 -15.24 1.28 10.30
C VAL A 215 -16.61 1.95 10.14
N GLU A 216 -16.81 2.68 9.05
CA GLU A 216 -18.12 3.17 8.61
C GLU A 216 -18.70 2.32 7.48
N GLY A 217 -17.84 1.65 6.70
CA GLY A 217 -18.21 0.69 5.66
C GLY A 217 -18.12 -0.76 6.13
N GLN A 218 -17.25 -1.55 5.50
CA GLN A 218 -17.15 -2.98 5.81
C GLN A 218 -15.70 -3.45 6.01
N LEU A 219 -15.43 -4.09 7.14
CA LEU A 219 -14.30 -4.99 7.29
C LEU A 219 -14.80 -6.42 7.11
N ILE A 220 -14.19 -7.16 6.19
CA ILE A 220 -14.51 -8.56 5.89
C ILE A 220 -13.24 -9.39 6.10
N VAL A 221 -13.26 -10.30 7.06
CA VAL A 221 -12.18 -11.26 7.32
C VAL A 221 -12.72 -12.64 6.96
N GLU A 222 -12.17 -13.25 5.91
CA GLU A 222 -12.64 -14.53 5.40
C GLU A 222 -12.24 -15.72 6.30
N ASN A 223 -12.83 -16.89 6.06
CA ASN A 223 -12.43 -18.12 6.73
C ASN A 223 -10.95 -18.43 6.46
N GLY A 224 -10.22 -18.75 7.53
CA GLY A 224 -8.76 -18.98 7.49
C GLY A 224 -7.93 -17.72 7.27
N ALA A 225 -8.52 -16.52 7.29
CA ALA A 225 -7.78 -15.26 7.36
C ALA A 225 -7.43 -14.91 8.81
N TYR A 226 -6.35 -14.16 9.00
CA TYR A 226 -5.84 -13.76 10.31
C TYR A 226 -6.25 -12.32 10.63
N PHE A 227 -6.78 -12.12 11.82
CA PHE A 227 -7.09 -10.81 12.35
C PHE A 227 -6.53 -10.70 13.77
N PHE A 228 -5.53 -9.85 13.94
CA PHE A 228 -4.92 -9.55 15.23
C PHE A 228 -5.25 -8.14 15.65
N LEU A 229 -5.84 -8.00 16.83
CA LEU A 229 -6.08 -6.73 17.51
C LEU A 229 -5.32 -6.78 18.82
N ASP A 230 -4.28 -5.96 18.96
CA ASP A 230 -3.59 -5.80 20.25
C ASP A 230 -4.58 -5.30 21.32
N PRO A 231 -4.47 -5.73 22.60
CA PRO A 231 -5.35 -5.25 23.67
C PRO A 231 -5.40 -3.73 23.85
N GLN A 232 -4.34 -3.01 23.43
CA GLN A 232 -4.27 -1.55 23.49
C GLN A 232 -4.64 -0.88 22.15
N ALA A 233 -5.06 -1.64 21.15
CA ALA A 233 -5.60 -1.12 19.90
C ALA A 233 -7.10 -0.87 20.03
N GLU A 234 -7.61 0.08 19.26
CA GLU A 234 -9.03 0.45 19.25
C GLU A 234 -9.70 -0.02 17.97
N LEU A 235 -10.86 -0.64 18.09
CA LEU A 235 -11.76 -0.91 16.96
C LEU A 235 -13.10 -0.23 17.23
N VAL A 236 -13.45 0.72 16.37
CA VAL A 236 -14.69 1.49 16.43
C VAL A 236 -15.51 1.24 15.18
N THR A 237 -16.80 0.94 15.36
CA THR A 237 -17.77 0.96 14.27
C THR A 237 -18.63 2.21 14.38
N ALA A 238 -18.90 2.87 13.26
CA ALA A 238 -19.69 4.09 13.20
C ALA A 238 -20.75 4.01 12.09
N GLY A 239 -21.88 4.68 12.29
CA GLY A 239 -22.98 4.70 11.33
C GLY A 239 -23.48 3.28 10.98
N ARG A 240 -23.32 2.88 9.71
CA ARG A 240 -23.69 1.54 9.20
C ARG A 240 -22.51 0.58 9.09
N GLY A 241 -21.40 0.89 9.75
CA GLY A 241 -20.18 0.12 9.76
C GLY A 241 -20.39 -1.32 10.21
N LYS A 242 -19.74 -2.27 9.53
CA LYS A 242 -19.83 -3.70 9.85
C LYS A 242 -18.46 -4.36 9.86
N VAL A 243 -18.21 -5.14 10.90
CA VAL A 243 -17.09 -6.08 10.95
C VAL A 243 -17.67 -7.49 10.78
N ARG A 244 -17.24 -8.19 9.74
CA ARG A 244 -17.65 -9.55 9.42
C ARG A 244 -16.45 -10.47 9.55
N LEU A 245 -16.44 -11.29 10.59
CA LEU A 245 -15.44 -12.35 10.76
C LEU A 245 -16.06 -13.66 10.30
N GLY A 246 -15.40 -14.36 9.38
CA GLY A 246 -15.78 -15.70 9.00
C GLY A 246 -15.76 -16.64 10.22
N PRO A 247 -16.62 -17.67 10.27
CA PRO A 247 -16.64 -18.62 11.39
C PRO A 247 -15.29 -19.28 11.71
N GLN A 248 -14.41 -19.39 10.70
CA GLN A 248 -13.06 -19.95 10.83
C GLN A 248 -11.96 -18.89 10.68
N ALA A 249 -12.28 -17.60 10.90
CA ALA A 249 -11.26 -16.57 10.97
C ALA A 249 -10.37 -16.79 12.21
N ILE A 250 -9.07 -16.58 12.06
CA ILE A 250 -8.07 -16.85 13.08
C ILE A 250 -7.78 -15.54 13.83
N LYS A 251 -8.07 -15.52 15.13
CA LYS A 251 -7.81 -14.37 16.02
C LYS A 251 -6.38 -14.43 16.54
N GLY A 252 -5.43 -13.98 15.73
CA GLY A 252 -4.00 -14.07 16.05
C GLY A 252 -3.12 -13.52 14.95
N LYS A 253 -1.82 -13.42 15.23
CA LYS A 253 -0.82 -13.10 14.22
C LYS A 253 -0.62 -14.30 13.29
N HIS A 254 -0.36 -14.03 12.02
CA HIS A 254 0.05 -15.09 11.11
C HIS A 254 1.41 -15.64 11.54
N PRO A 255 1.61 -16.97 11.57
CA PRO A 255 2.81 -17.60 12.16
C PRO A 255 4.12 -17.21 11.47
N THR A 256 4.08 -16.89 10.18
CA THR A 256 5.26 -16.46 9.40
C THR A 256 5.54 -14.95 9.45
N LEU A 257 4.77 -14.20 10.24
CA LEU A 257 4.90 -12.74 10.39
C LEU A 257 5.54 -12.30 11.71
N ASN A 258 5.95 -13.25 12.56
CA ASN A 258 6.73 -12.95 13.77
C ASN A 258 8.21 -12.73 13.45
#